data_AF-A0A6N2D6U5-F1
#
_entry.id   AF-A0A6N2D6U5-F1
#
_cell.length_a   1.000
_cell.length_b   1.000
_cell.length_c   1.000
_cell.angle_alpha   90.00
_cell.angle_beta   90.00
_cell.angle_gamma   90.00
#
_symmetry.space_group_name_H-M   'P 1'
#
loop_
_entity.id
_entity.type
_entity.pdbx_description
1 polymer ?
#
loop_
_entity_poly.entity_id
_entity_poly.type
_entity_poly.pdbx_seq_one_letter_code
_entity_poly.pdbx_strand_id
1 'polypeptide(L)'
;MSEQNTANPLGIRGIDFVEFTGGDPAHFHHLFTSLGFSRVARHRSSAIDLYAQADIQFLVNRSGTGFAADFRAAHGPSICAMGLRVDDASMAYAEAVHRGARPVEGPAGAELDLPAVYGIGDSLLYFTDAFGARGSLRDRFFGDHPEPVEVAPKGFLLIDHLTNNVHRGRKAFWADFYRDIFGFREIRTFDIKGEKTGLTSYALQSPCGTFSLPINEGDDEKSQIEEYLREYNGEGIQHLALLTEDLLDSLDRMEGGPIETLDIDAGYYDEVFDRVPNVVEDHGRIRRHNVLVDGDEDGYLLQIFSKNIIGPIFFELIQRCNHRSFGEGNFTALFKSIERDQERRGVLG
;
A
#
# COMPACT_ATOMS: atom_id res chain seq x y z
N MET A 1 20.79 26.11 15.36
CA MET A 1 20.26 25.20 14.32
C MET A 1 21.18 23.99 14.28
N SER A 2 20.83 22.94 15.04
CA SER A 2 21.56 21.67 14.99
C SER A 2 21.07 20.90 13.77
N GLU A 3 21.99 20.46 12.91
CA GLU A 3 21.72 19.47 11.88
C GLU A 3 21.04 18.26 12.53
N GLN A 4 19.74 18.08 12.28
CA GLN A 4 19.06 16.83 12.61
C GLN A 4 19.64 15.78 11.67
N ASN A 5 20.57 15.00 12.21
CA ASN A 5 21.17 13.82 11.59
C ASN A 5 20.09 13.08 10.78
N THR A 6 20.23 13.07 9.45
CA THR A 6 19.30 12.41 8.55
C THR A 6 19.50 10.91 8.66
N ALA A 7 19.12 10.32 9.79
CA ALA A 7 19.39 8.93 10.08
C ALA A 7 18.55 8.06 9.13
N ASN A 8 19.23 7.39 8.21
CA ASN A 8 18.72 6.23 7.48
C ASN A 8 19.49 5.00 8.00
N PRO A 9 19.22 4.56 9.24
CA PRO A 9 20.09 3.63 9.97
C PRO A 9 20.19 2.25 9.29
N LEU A 10 19.13 1.84 8.61
CA LEU A 10 19.07 0.55 7.89
C LEU A 10 19.50 0.68 6.41
N GLY A 11 19.86 1.88 5.96
CA GLY A 11 20.23 2.11 4.55
C GLY A 11 19.07 1.82 3.58
N ILE A 12 17.82 2.10 3.96
CA ILE A 12 16.62 1.86 3.14
C ILE A 12 16.73 2.64 1.82
N ARG A 13 16.28 2.03 0.72
CA ARG A 13 16.30 2.56 -0.66
C ARG A 13 14.96 2.46 -1.39
N GLY A 14 13.91 2.03 -0.70
CA GLY A 14 12.56 1.91 -1.23
C GLY A 14 11.94 0.54 -0.96
N ILE A 15 10.80 0.28 -1.60
CA ILE A 15 10.11 -1.00 -1.56
C ILE A 15 10.60 -1.85 -2.74
N ASP A 16 10.88 -3.12 -2.49
CA ASP A 16 11.26 -4.07 -3.53
C ASP A 16 10.06 -4.90 -4.02
N PHE A 17 9.25 -5.38 -3.08
CA PHE A 17 8.05 -6.17 -3.39
C PHE A 17 7.00 -6.07 -2.29
N VAL A 18 5.76 -6.42 -2.63
CA VAL A 18 4.68 -6.69 -1.69
C VAL A 18 4.20 -8.12 -1.90
N GLU A 19 4.06 -8.87 -0.82
CA GLU A 19 3.65 -10.27 -0.85
C GLU A 19 2.21 -10.43 -0.36
N PHE A 20 1.40 -11.04 -1.23
CA PHE A 20 0.00 -11.34 -1.00
C PHE A 20 -0.18 -12.84 -0.76
N THR A 21 -1.13 -13.17 0.10
CA THR A 21 -1.61 -14.53 0.32
C THR A 21 -3.13 -14.55 0.29
N GLY A 22 -3.75 -15.61 -0.22
CA GLY A 22 -5.21 -15.73 -0.20
C GLY A 22 -5.71 -17.01 -0.86
N GLY A 23 -7.03 -17.24 -0.75
CA GLY A 23 -7.65 -18.53 -1.06
C GLY A 23 -7.90 -18.81 -2.56
N ASP A 24 -8.07 -17.78 -3.39
CA ASP A 24 -8.36 -17.93 -4.82
C ASP A 24 -7.22 -17.39 -5.71
N PRO A 25 -6.39 -18.26 -6.29
CA PRO A 25 -5.36 -17.87 -7.25
C PRO A 25 -5.91 -17.17 -8.51
N ALA A 26 -7.12 -17.53 -8.96
CA ALA A 26 -7.72 -16.94 -10.14
C ALA A 26 -8.09 -15.49 -9.88
N HIS A 27 -8.61 -15.17 -8.70
CA HIS A 27 -8.90 -13.80 -8.28
C HIS A 27 -7.66 -12.89 -8.35
N PHE A 28 -6.55 -13.27 -7.72
CA PHE A 28 -5.31 -12.48 -7.81
C PHE A 28 -4.80 -12.35 -9.24
N HIS A 29 -4.88 -13.44 -10.02
CA HIS A 29 -4.47 -13.42 -11.41
C HIS A 29 -5.28 -12.41 -12.23
N HIS A 30 -6.60 -12.46 -12.13
CA HIS A 30 -7.50 -11.54 -12.82
C HIS A 30 -7.31 -10.09 -12.35
N LEU A 31 -7.16 -9.86 -11.05
CA LEU A 31 -6.91 -8.54 -10.48
C LEU A 31 -5.61 -7.93 -11.03
N PHE A 32 -4.49 -8.63 -10.87
CA PHE A 32 -3.18 -8.07 -11.22
C PHE A 32 -3.01 -7.91 -12.72
N THR A 33 -3.52 -8.84 -13.54
CA THR A 33 -3.53 -8.66 -14.99
C THR A 33 -4.42 -7.49 -15.44
N SER A 34 -5.54 -7.23 -14.76
CA SER A 34 -6.41 -6.07 -15.02
C SER A 34 -5.73 -4.74 -14.65
N LEU A 35 -4.91 -4.74 -13.60
CA LEU A 35 -4.03 -3.62 -13.24
C LEU A 35 -2.79 -3.50 -14.16
N GLY A 36 -2.60 -4.39 -15.13
CA GLY A 36 -1.48 -4.35 -16.08
C GLY A 36 -0.19 -5.02 -15.61
N PHE A 37 -0.25 -5.84 -14.56
CA PHE A 37 0.89 -6.60 -14.10
C PHE A 37 1.00 -7.93 -14.85
N SER A 38 2.16 -8.16 -15.45
CA SER A 38 2.46 -9.40 -16.16
C SER A 38 2.96 -10.46 -15.20
N ARG A 39 2.47 -11.70 -15.33
CA ARG A 39 2.97 -12.86 -14.56
C ARG A 39 4.20 -13.42 -15.28
N VAL A 40 5.37 -13.05 -14.80
CA VAL A 40 6.63 -13.26 -15.53
C VAL A 40 7.51 -14.36 -14.95
N ALA A 41 7.41 -14.65 -13.66
CA ALA A 41 8.30 -15.58 -12.99
C ALA A 41 7.60 -16.42 -11.91
N ARG A 42 8.19 -17.56 -11.55
CA ARG A 42 7.76 -18.41 -10.43
C ARG A 42 8.97 -18.75 -9.55
N HIS A 43 8.77 -18.75 -8.24
CA HIS A 43 9.82 -19.12 -7.29
C HIS A 43 10.32 -20.54 -7.57
N ARG A 44 11.64 -20.77 -7.49
CA ARG A 44 12.24 -22.03 -7.94
C ARG A 44 11.79 -23.25 -7.14
N SER A 45 11.38 -23.07 -5.89
CA SER A 45 11.02 -24.15 -4.97
C SER A 45 9.69 -23.98 -4.24
N SER A 46 9.01 -22.84 -4.40
CA SER A 46 7.83 -22.48 -3.61
C SER A 46 6.69 -22.07 -4.54
N ALA A 47 5.45 -22.16 -4.08
CA ALA A 47 4.27 -21.83 -4.88
C ALA A 47 4.03 -20.30 -4.90
N ILE A 48 5.03 -19.53 -5.32
CA ILE A 48 5.01 -18.07 -5.34
C ILE A 48 5.15 -17.61 -6.79
N ASP A 49 4.14 -16.91 -7.30
CA ASP A 49 4.15 -16.29 -8.63
C ASP A 49 4.53 -14.80 -8.51
N LEU A 50 5.40 -14.33 -9.39
CA LEU A 50 5.83 -12.93 -9.45
C LEU A 50 5.10 -12.21 -10.59
N TYR A 51 4.38 -11.17 -10.21
CA TYR A 51 3.70 -10.22 -11.08
C TYR A 51 4.48 -8.92 -11.10
N ALA A 52 4.76 -8.37 -12.29
CA ALA A 52 5.58 -7.19 -12.43
C ALA A 52 4.96 -6.16 -13.38
N GLN A 53 5.15 -4.89 -13.03
CA GLN A 53 4.90 -3.72 -13.88
C GLN A 53 5.85 -2.61 -13.45
N ALA A 54 6.66 -2.10 -14.40
CA ALA A 54 7.73 -1.14 -14.11
C ALA A 54 8.60 -1.60 -12.92
N ASP A 55 8.72 -0.79 -11.86
CA ASP A 55 9.51 -1.09 -10.66
C ASP A 55 8.69 -1.79 -9.55
N ILE A 56 7.43 -2.14 -9.82
CA ILE A 56 6.53 -2.76 -8.85
C ILE A 56 6.55 -4.29 -9.02
N GLN A 57 6.78 -4.99 -7.93
CA GLN A 57 6.74 -6.46 -7.87
C GLN A 57 5.71 -6.91 -6.83
N PHE A 58 4.74 -7.69 -7.29
CA PHE A 58 3.77 -8.37 -6.44
C PHE A 58 4.05 -9.86 -6.43
N LEU A 59 4.23 -10.40 -5.23
CA LEU A 59 4.37 -11.84 -5.03
C LEU A 59 3.02 -12.39 -4.59
N VAL A 60 2.54 -13.43 -5.28
CA VAL A 60 1.34 -14.16 -4.87
C VAL A 60 1.76 -15.50 -4.31
N ASN A 61 1.75 -15.61 -3.00
CA ASN A 61 2.14 -16.81 -2.28
C ASN A 61 0.93 -17.73 -2.05
N ARG A 62 1.03 -18.91 -2.65
CA ARG A 62 -0.02 -19.95 -2.66
C ARG A 62 0.44 -21.21 -1.95
N SER A 63 1.51 -21.16 -1.17
CA SER A 63 1.98 -22.31 -0.41
C SER A 63 0.88 -22.79 0.54
N GLY A 64 0.76 -24.10 0.67
CA GLY A 64 -0.21 -24.75 1.56
C GLY A 64 0.26 -24.85 3.01
N THR A 65 1.51 -24.51 3.28
CA THR A 65 2.16 -24.58 4.59
C THR A 65 3.13 -23.41 4.74
N GLY A 66 3.52 -23.12 5.98
CA GLY A 66 4.48 -22.06 6.30
C GLY A 66 3.80 -20.72 6.56
N PHE A 67 4.62 -19.67 6.70
CA PHE A 67 4.15 -18.36 7.17
C PHE A 67 2.97 -17.81 6.36
N ALA A 68 3.04 -17.78 5.03
CA ALA A 68 1.95 -17.23 4.22
C ALA A 68 0.64 -18.02 4.35
N ALA A 69 0.71 -19.33 4.62
CA ALA A 69 -0.46 -20.16 4.85
C ALA A 69 -1.07 -19.91 6.23
N ASP A 70 -0.24 -19.79 7.27
CA ASP A 70 -0.67 -19.49 8.64
C ASP A 70 -1.26 -18.08 8.73
N PHE A 71 -0.61 -17.09 8.08
CA PHE A 71 -1.10 -15.71 8.01
C PHE A 71 -2.47 -15.64 7.30
N ARG A 72 -2.64 -16.38 6.20
CA ARG A 72 -3.93 -16.48 5.50
C ARG A 72 -5.00 -17.14 6.36
N ALA A 73 -4.65 -18.12 7.19
CA ALA A 73 -5.61 -18.74 8.10
C ALA A 73 -6.08 -17.75 9.19
N ALA A 74 -5.21 -16.82 9.60
CA ALA A 74 -5.52 -15.79 10.59
C ALA A 74 -6.31 -14.60 10.01
N HIS A 75 -5.95 -14.13 8.81
CA HIS A 75 -6.43 -12.85 8.25
C HIS A 75 -7.25 -12.99 6.95
N GLY A 76 -7.34 -14.19 6.37
CA GLY A 76 -7.92 -14.38 5.04
C GLY A 76 -7.01 -13.84 3.91
N PRO A 77 -7.57 -13.52 2.73
CA PRO A 77 -6.83 -12.86 1.66
C PRO A 77 -6.25 -11.53 2.13
N SER A 78 -4.94 -11.36 2.03
CA SER A 78 -4.23 -10.26 2.69
C SER A 78 -2.85 -9.98 2.07
N ILE A 79 -2.25 -8.86 2.46
CA ILE A 79 -0.81 -8.61 2.33
C ILE A 79 -0.13 -9.17 3.57
N CYS A 80 0.74 -10.16 3.42
CA CYS A 80 1.40 -10.84 4.53
C CYS A 80 2.87 -10.42 4.71
N ALA A 81 3.48 -9.78 3.72
CA ALA A 81 4.83 -9.25 3.85
C ALA A 81 5.16 -8.11 2.88
N MET A 82 6.21 -7.38 3.19
CA MET A 82 6.80 -6.34 2.34
C MET A 82 8.32 -6.48 2.32
N GLY A 83 8.91 -6.36 1.13
CA GLY A 83 10.36 -6.30 0.94
C GLY A 83 10.88 -4.88 0.89
N LEU A 84 11.88 -4.57 1.70
CA LEU A 84 12.58 -3.29 1.72
C LEU A 84 13.94 -3.43 1.04
N ARG A 85 14.20 -2.57 0.05
CA ARG A 85 15.54 -2.40 -0.52
C ARG A 85 16.43 -1.75 0.52
N VAL A 86 17.60 -2.33 0.79
CA VAL A 86 18.60 -1.81 1.72
C VAL A 86 20.01 -1.89 1.15
N ASP A 87 20.93 -1.06 1.64
CA ASP A 87 22.31 -1.08 1.17
C ASP A 87 23.00 -2.44 1.41
N ASP A 88 22.74 -3.07 2.56
CA ASP A 88 23.25 -4.37 3.01
C ASP A 88 22.18 -5.07 3.87
N ALA A 89 21.69 -6.23 3.42
CA ALA A 89 20.59 -6.94 4.08
C ALA A 89 20.97 -7.49 5.47
N SER A 90 22.21 -7.92 5.65
CA SER A 90 22.67 -8.50 6.92
C SER A 90 22.86 -7.42 7.97
N MET A 91 23.43 -6.28 7.56
CA MET A 91 23.59 -5.11 8.42
C MET A 91 22.22 -4.53 8.82
N ALA A 92 21.31 -4.34 7.85
CA ALA A 92 19.98 -3.81 8.13
C ALA A 92 19.20 -4.69 9.12
N TYR A 93 19.27 -6.01 8.96
CA TYR A 93 18.67 -6.95 9.90
C TYR A 93 19.26 -6.83 11.31
N ALA A 94 20.59 -6.87 11.44
CA ALA A 94 21.27 -6.79 12.72
C ALA A 94 20.95 -5.46 13.44
N GLU A 95 20.93 -4.36 12.69
CA GLU A 95 20.60 -3.04 13.22
C GLU A 95 19.12 -2.93 13.61
N ALA A 96 18.20 -3.48 12.81
CA ALA A 96 16.78 -3.51 13.14
C ALA A 96 16.53 -4.25 14.46
N VAL A 97 17.13 -5.44 14.62
CA VAL A 97 17.02 -6.23 15.85
C VAL A 97 17.68 -5.51 17.03
N HIS A 98 18.85 -4.91 16.83
CA HIS A 98 19.52 -4.11 17.86
C HIS A 98 18.65 -2.95 18.36
N ARG A 99 17.87 -2.33 17.46
CA ARG A 99 16.92 -1.25 17.76
C ARG A 99 15.58 -1.71 18.31
N GLY A 100 15.37 -3.02 18.49
CA GLY A 100 14.17 -3.56 19.14
C GLY A 100 13.16 -4.21 18.19
N ALA A 101 13.47 -4.40 16.91
CA ALA A 101 12.64 -5.21 16.04
C ALA A 101 12.62 -6.67 16.50
N ARG A 102 11.45 -7.31 16.43
CA ARG A 102 11.31 -8.74 16.74
C ARG A 102 11.86 -9.57 15.58
N PRO A 103 12.91 -10.38 15.76
CA PRO A 103 13.49 -11.19 14.69
C PRO A 103 12.55 -12.32 14.28
N VAL A 104 12.62 -12.70 13.00
CA VAL A 104 12.09 -13.99 12.51
C VAL A 104 13.19 -15.04 12.65
N GLU A 105 12.95 -16.10 13.44
CA GLU A 105 13.93 -17.16 13.67
C GLU A 105 13.77 -18.34 12.68
N GLY A 106 14.86 -18.70 12.00
CA GLY A 106 15.01 -19.95 11.24
C GLY A 106 14.36 -19.99 9.85
N PRO A 107 14.73 -20.98 9.01
CA PRO A 107 14.20 -21.17 7.65
C PRO A 107 12.72 -21.61 7.59
N ALA A 108 12.03 -21.61 8.74
CA ALA A 108 10.60 -21.91 8.85
C ALA A 108 9.70 -20.66 8.77
N GLY A 109 10.27 -19.45 8.91
CA GLY A 109 9.51 -18.21 8.99
C GLY A 109 9.31 -17.47 7.66
N ALA A 110 10.10 -17.77 6.63
CA ALA A 110 10.10 -17.03 5.39
C ALA A 110 10.42 -17.93 4.19
N GLU A 111 9.54 -17.94 3.20
CA GLU A 111 9.72 -18.75 1.98
C GLU A 111 10.75 -18.12 1.02
N LEU A 112 11.12 -16.87 1.28
CA LEU A 112 12.28 -16.18 0.71
C LEU A 112 13.44 -16.28 1.71
N ASP A 113 14.59 -16.79 1.29
CA ASP A 113 15.81 -16.85 2.10
C ASP A 113 16.46 -15.44 2.19
N LEU A 114 15.75 -14.56 2.89
CA LEU A 114 16.08 -13.16 3.16
C LEU A 114 15.92 -12.89 4.67
N PRO A 115 16.81 -12.07 5.27
CA PRO A 115 16.62 -11.61 6.64
C PRO A 115 15.30 -10.84 6.79
N ALA A 116 14.57 -11.11 7.87
CA ALA A 116 13.26 -10.51 8.11
C ALA A 116 12.99 -10.24 9.60
N VAL A 117 12.18 -9.22 9.85
CA VAL A 117 11.62 -8.91 11.18
C VAL A 117 10.10 -8.83 11.09
N TYR A 118 9.42 -8.95 12.22
CA TYR A 118 7.97 -8.75 12.27
C TYR A 118 7.61 -7.26 12.23
N GLY A 119 6.62 -6.93 11.40
CA GLY A 119 6.01 -5.60 11.26
C GLY A 119 4.53 -5.61 11.66
N ILE A 120 3.76 -4.71 11.05
CA ILE A 120 2.35 -4.48 11.32
C ILE A 120 1.54 -5.79 11.31
N GLY A 121 0.76 -6.05 12.37
CA GLY A 121 -0.09 -7.24 12.44
C GLY A 121 0.65 -8.57 12.32
N ASP A 122 1.91 -8.64 12.74
CA ASP A 122 2.80 -9.80 12.56
C ASP A 122 3.08 -10.17 11.08
N SER A 123 2.84 -9.25 10.15
CA SER A 123 3.38 -9.33 8.78
C SER A 123 4.92 -9.29 8.79
N LEU A 124 5.57 -9.73 7.71
CA LEU A 124 7.03 -9.71 7.63
C LEU A 124 7.55 -8.48 6.89
N LEU A 125 8.64 -7.92 7.41
CA LEU A 125 9.46 -6.91 6.74
C LEU A 125 10.79 -7.54 6.37
N TYR A 126 10.95 -7.84 5.08
CA TYR A 126 12.16 -8.42 4.52
C TYR A 126 13.19 -7.36 4.17
N PHE A 127 14.47 -7.71 4.28
CA PHE A 127 15.59 -6.88 3.82
C PHE A 127 16.25 -7.51 2.61
N THR A 128 16.34 -6.77 1.51
CA THR A 128 17.02 -7.21 0.28
C THR A 128 18.01 -6.17 -0.23
N ASP A 129 19.20 -6.62 -0.59
CA ASP A 129 20.26 -5.85 -1.23
C ASP A 129 20.42 -6.20 -2.73
N ALA A 130 19.57 -7.09 -3.25
CA ALA A 130 19.55 -7.54 -4.64
C ALA A 130 18.76 -6.58 -5.55
N PHE A 131 19.33 -5.40 -5.81
CA PHE A 131 18.81 -4.43 -6.77
C PHE A 131 19.94 -3.69 -7.50
N GLY A 132 19.63 -3.11 -8.66
CA GLY A 132 20.58 -2.36 -9.48
C GLY A 132 21.74 -3.23 -9.97
N ALA A 133 22.98 -2.79 -9.72
CA ALA A 133 24.18 -3.54 -10.15
C ALA A 133 24.37 -4.89 -9.44
N ARG A 134 23.64 -5.14 -8.34
CA ARG A 134 23.69 -6.39 -7.57
C ARG A 134 22.65 -7.43 -8.03
N GLY A 135 21.97 -7.18 -9.15
CA GLY A 135 20.94 -8.06 -9.71
C GLY A 135 19.55 -7.70 -9.22
N SER A 136 18.64 -8.68 -9.20
CA SER A 136 17.26 -8.51 -8.77
C SER A 136 16.78 -9.65 -7.87
N LEU A 137 15.66 -9.43 -7.15
CA LEU A 137 14.93 -10.50 -6.46
C LEU A 137 14.62 -11.68 -7.40
N ARG A 138 14.22 -11.38 -8.65
CA ARG A 138 13.94 -12.39 -9.68
C ARG A 138 15.17 -13.26 -9.93
N ASP A 139 16.33 -12.67 -10.18
CA ASP A 139 17.56 -13.43 -10.46
C ASP A 139 17.90 -14.38 -9.31
N ARG A 140 17.78 -13.89 -8.07
CA ARG A 140 18.14 -14.62 -6.86
C ARG A 140 17.20 -15.79 -6.55
N PHE A 141 15.88 -15.64 -6.73
CA PHE A 141 14.90 -16.62 -6.22
C PHE A 141 13.96 -17.23 -7.26
N PHE A 142 13.80 -16.62 -8.43
CA PHE A 142 12.76 -16.98 -9.39
C PHE A 142 13.33 -17.52 -10.71
N GLY A 143 12.63 -18.48 -11.31
CA GLY A 143 12.80 -18.89 -12.70
C GLY A 143 11.69 -18.34 -13.58
N ASP A 144 11.83 -18.46 -14.90
CA ASP A 144 10.76 -18.11 -15.83
C ASP A 144 9.48 -18.87 -15.47
N HIS A 145 8.35 -18.15 -15.53
CA HIS A 145 7.07 -18.79 -15.26
C HIS A 145 6.77 -19.83 -16.35
N PRO A 146 6.33 -21.06 -16.02
CA PRO A 146 6.08 -22.10 -17.03
C PRO A 146 4.94 -21.75 -18.00
N GLU A 147 4.01 -20.90 -17.55
CA GLU A 147 2.89 -20.37 -18.33
C GLU A 147 2.85 -18.83 -18.17
N PRO A 148 3.81 -18.10 -18.77
CA PRO A 148 3.88 -16.66 -18.58
C PRO A 148 2.65 -15.98 -19.17
N VAL A 149 2.21 -14.90 -18.52
CA VAL A 149 1.09 -14.09 -19.02
C VAL A 149 1.59 -12.66 -19.11
N GLU A 150 1.75 -12.18 -20.34
CA GLU A 150 2.11 -10.80 -20.64
C GLU A 150 0.86 -10.00 -20.96
N VAL A 151 0.73 -8.84 -20.31
CA VAL A 151 -0.35 -7.89 -20.53
C VAL A 151 0.23 -6.50 -20.79
N ALA A 152 -0.50 -5.68 -21.53
CA ALA A 152 -0.12 -4.29 -21.72
C ALA A 152 -0.15 -3.54 -20.37
N PRO A 153 0.90 -2.79 -20.02
CA PRO A 153 0.94 -2.05 -18.75
C PRO A 153 -0.12 -0.94 -18.73
N LYS A 154 -0.64 -0.67 -17.54
CA LYS A 154 -1.60 0.41 -17.29
C LYS A 154 -0.94 1.73 -16.89
N GLY A 155 0.39 1.76 -16.74
CA GLY A 155 1.15 3.00 -16.51
C GLY A 155 1.59 3.21 -15.06
N PHE A 156 1.42 2.21 -14.19
CA PHE A 156 1.89 2.29 -12.81
C PHE A 156 3.40 2.10 -12.73
N LEU A 157 4.07 2.96 -11.95
CA LEU A 157 5.52 3.09 -11.93
C LEU A 157 6.16 2.51 -10.67
N LEU A 158 5.61 2.86 -9.50
CA LEU A 158 6.11 2.48 -8.19
C LEU A 158 4.98 2.48 -7.15
N ILE A 159 5.25 1.89 -5.98
CA ILE A 159 4.35 1.96 -4.82
C ILE A 159 4.60 3.29 -4.10
N ASP A 160 3.58 4.14 -4.04
CA ASP A 160 3.66 5.48 -3.43
C ASP A 160 3.62 5.40 -1.90
N HIS A 161 2.66 4.65 -1.37
CA HIS A 161 2.49 4.43 0.06
C HIS A 161 1.61 3.21 0.36
N LEU A 162 1.64 2.78 1.62
CA LEU A 162 0.74 1.76 2.16
C LEU A 162 0.22 2.22 3.52
N THR A 163 -1.05 2.01 3.81
CA THR A 163 -1.64 2.42 5.10
C THR A 163 -1.64 1.29 6.11
N ASN A 164 -1.62 1.62 7.39
CA ASN A 164 -1.69 0.67 8.50
C ASN A 164 -2.88 1.02 9.39
N ASN A 165 -3.89 0.16 9.43
CA ASN A 165 -5.00 0.30 10.37
C ASN A 165 -4.65 -0.40 11.68
N VAL A 166 -4.79 0.32 12.79
CA VAL A 166 -4.35 -0.12 14.11
C VAL A 166 -5.47 -0.02 15.12
N HIS A 167 -5.41 -0.84 16.16
CA HIS A 167 -6.37 -0.75 17.27
C HIS A 167 -6.21 0.58 18.01
N ARG A 168 -7.29 1.03 18.64
CA ARG A 168 -7.29 2.22 19.49
C ARG A 168 -6.18 2.17 20.55
N GLY A 169 -5.42 3.26 20.64
CA GLY A 169 -4.27 3.43 21.52
C GLY A 169 -2.96 2.90 20.94
N ARG A 170 -2.95 2.28 19.76
CA ARG A 170 -1.74 1.67 19.16
C ARG A 170 -1.08 2.50 18.07
N LYS A 171 -1.67 3.64 17.69
CA LYS A 171 -1.06 4.57 16.71
C LYS A 171 0.34 5.02 17.12
N ALA A 172 0.52 5.47 18.38
CA ALA A 172 1.82 5.90 18.89
C ALA A 172 2.83 4.74 18.91
N PHE A 173 2.39 3.55 19.33
CA PHE A 173 3.24 2.34 19.32
C PHE A 173 3.82 2.06 17.92
N TRP A 174 2.97 2.06 16.88
CA TRP A 174 3.42 1.81 15.51
C TRP A 174 4.24 2.97 14.94
N ALA A 175 3.93 4.21 15.31
CA ALA A 175 4.74 5.35 14.92
C ALA A 175 6.15 5.30 15.51
N ASP A 176 6.25 4.95 16.79
CA ASP A 176 7.51 4.75 17.50
C ASP A 176 8.30 3.57 16.91
N PHE A 177 7.63 2.47 16.59
CA PHE A 177 8.24 1.31 15.92
C PHE A 177 8.95 1.73 14.61
N TYR A 178 8.26 2.41 13.70
CA TYR A 178 8.87 2.82 12.43
C TYR A 178 9.93 3.93 12.60
N ARG A 179 9.73 4.85 13.53
CA ARG A 179 10.69 5.94 13.80
C ARG A 179 11.98 5.41 14.41
N ASP A 180 11.88 4.65 15.49
CA ASP A 180 13.02 4.32 16.33
C ASP A 180 13.86 3.18 15.73
N ILE A 181 13.20 2.23 15.05
CA ILE A 181 13.87 1.10 14.38
C ILE A 181 14.32 1.49 12.97
N PHE A 182 13.41 2.02 12.14
CA PHE A 182 13.67 2.19 10.70
C PHE A 182 14.08 3.61 10.32
N GLY A 183 13.99 4.59 11.23
CA GLY A 183 14.35 5.98 10.97
C GLY A 183 13.30 6.77 10.19
N PHE A 184 12.04 6.31 10.18
CA PHE A 184 10.94 7.07 9.58
C PHE A 184 10.71 8.39 10.31
N ARG A 185 10.13 9.37 9.62
CA ARG A 185 9.82 10.68 10.19
C ARG A 185 8.35 10.99 10.02
N GLU A 186 7.73 11.48 11.09
CA GLU A 186 6.39 12.05 10.99
C GLU A 186 6.45 13.31 10.13
N ILE A 187 5.63 13.34 9.08
CA ILE A 187 5.55 14.47 8.15
C ILE A 187 4.22 15.22 8.28
N ARG A 188 3.16 14.54 8.75
CA ARG A 188 1.86 15.17 8.96
C ARG A 188 0.99 14.33 9.89
N THR A 189 0.17 15.01 10.69
CA THR A 189 -0.93 14.42 11.44
C THR A 189 -2.25 14.93 10.85
N PHE A 190 -3.24 14.05 10.74
CA PHE A 190 -4.59 14.36 10.30
C PHE A 190 -5.61 13.99 11.39
N ASP A 191 -6.61 14.85 11.58
CA ASP A 191 -7.82 14.59 12.37
C ASP A 191 -9.01 14.76 11.41
N ILE A 192 -9.55 13.64 10.95
CA ILE A 192 -10.57 13.59 9.89
C ILE A 192 -11.91 13.25 10.53
N LYS A 193 -12.92 14.05 10.20
CA LYS A 193 -14.28 13.87 10.70
C LYS A 193 -15.23 13.76 9.50
N GLY A 194 -15.89 12.61 9.39
CA GLY A 194 -17.02 12.44 8.48
C GLY A 194 -18.32 12.96 9.08
N GLU A 195 -19.42 12.45 8.56
CA GLU A 195 -20.75 12.85 9.02
C GLU A 195 -21.14 12.16 10.33
N LYS A 196 -20.68 10.91 10.53
CA LYS A 196 -21.05 10.09 11.69
C LYS A 196 -19.84 9.57 12.48
N THR A 197 -18.70 9.37 11.82
CA THR A 197 -17.48 8.81 12.42
C THR A 197 -16.26 9.65 12.04
N GLY A 198 -15.10 9.35 12.63
CA GLY A 198 -13.84 9.99 12.29
C GLY A 198 -12.64 9.05 12.43
N LEU A 199 -11.47 9.57 12.09
CA LEU A 199 -10.21 8.89 12.32
C LEU A 199 -9.09 9.90 12.56
N THR A 200 -8.03 9.42 13.21
CA THR A 200 -6.77 10.15 13.27
C THR A 200 -5.71 9.37 12.51
N SER A 201 -4.87 10.09 11.75
CA SER A 201 -3.83 9.47 10.93
C SER A 201 -2.47 10.15 11.16
N TYR A 202 -1.41 9.34 11.33
CA TYR A 202 -0.02 9.80 11.33
C TYR A 202 0.66 9.36 10.04
N ALA A 203 1.00 10.32 9.18
CA ALA A 203 1.77 10.05 7.98
C ALA A 203 3.27 10.03 8.29
N LEU A 204 3.88 8.85 8.12
CA LEU A 204 5.31 8.66 8.28
C LEU A 204 6.00 8.55 6.91
N GLN A 205 7.06 9.31 6.69
CA GLN A 205 7.89 9.21 5.50
C GLN A 205 9.09 8.30 5.78
N SER A 206 9.37 7.38 4.86
CA SER A 206 10.60 6.56 4.89
C SER A 206 11.86 7.44 4.87
N PRO A 207 12.98 7.00 5.47
CA PRO A 207 14.22 7.78 5.49
C PRO A 207 14.86 7.98 4.12
N CYS A 208 14.47 7.20 3.11
CA CYS A 208 14.87 7.41 1.71
C CYS A 208 13.95 8.38 0.96
N GLY A 209 12.81 8.76 1.53
CA GLY A 209 11.88 9.73 0.94
C GLY A 209 11.09 9.21 -0.26
N THR A 210 11.10 7.90 -0.53
CA THR A 210 10.50 7.32 -1.74
C THR A 210 9.10 6.76 -1.52
N PHE A 211 8.75 6.42 -0.27
CA PHE A 211 7.42 5.92 0.10
C PHE A 211 7.06 6.31 1.54
N SER A 212 5.78 6.23 1.85
CA SER A 212 5.25 6.60 3.16
C SER A 212 4.33 5.53 3.75
N LEU A 213 4.11 5.61 5.06
CA LEU A 213 3.25 4.73 5.83
C LEU A 213 2.30 5.55 6.73
N PRO A 214 1.09 5.87 6.28
CA PRO A 214 0.07 6.44 7.14
C PRO A 214 -0.47 5.40 8.14
N ILE A 215 -0.52 5.75 9.41
CA ILE A 215 -1.06 4.91 10.49
C ILE A 215 -2.40 5.48 10.93
N ASN A 216 -3.47 4.71 10.75
CA ASN A 216 -4.84 5.15 10.96
C ASN A 216 -5.45 4.47 12.19
N GLU A 217 -6.12 5.27 13.02
CA GLU A 217 -6.82 4.84 14.22
C GLU A 217 -8.22 5.47 14.24
N GLY A 218 -9.25 4.63 14.46
CA GLY A 218 -10.64 5.07 14.52
C GLY A 218 -11.02 5.73 15.85
N ASP A 219 -11.94 6.69 15.80
CA ASP A 219 -12.44 7.41 16.99
C ASP A 219 -13.68 6.75 17.64
N ASP A 220 -14.38 5.89 16.91
CA ASP A 220 -15.63 5.21 17.30
C ASP A 220 -15.65 3.73 16.87
N GLU A 221 -16.40 2.88 17.57
CA GLU A 221 -16.58 1.44 17.29
C GLU A 221 -17.21 1.16 15.91
N LYS A 222 -17.98 2.11 15.39
CA LYS A 222 -18.60 2.03 14.05
C LYS A 222 -17.72 2.59 12.94
N SER A 223 -16.55 3.13 13.26
CA SER A 223 -15.65 3.67 12.25
C SER A 223 -15.23 2.59 11.24
N GLN A 224 -14.93 3.02 10.01
CA GLN A 224 -14.37 2.15 8.97
C GLN A 224 -13.08 1.45 9.38
N ILE A 225 -12.29 2.05 10.29
CA ILE A 225 -11.08 1.44 10.83
C ILE A 225 -11.46 0.23 11.68
N GLU A 226 -12.46 0.36 12.55
CA GLU A 226 -12.95 -0.76 13.36
C GLU A 226 -13.67 -1.83 12.53
N GLU A 227 -14.33 -1.46 11.42
CA GLU A 227 -14.82 -2.46 10.45
C GLU A 227 -13.67 -3.25 9.84
N TYR A 228 -12.62 -2.58 9.36
CA TYR A 228 -11.42 -3.23 8.84
C TYR A 228 -10.82 -4.18 9.88
N LEU A 229 -10.62 -3.74 11.13
CA LEU A 229 -9.98 -4.56 12.16
C LEU A 229 -10.80 -5.83 12.47
N ARG A 230 -12.14 -5.76 12.41
CA ARG A 230 -13.01 -6.93 12.57
C ARG A 230 -12.95 -7.87 11.38
N GLU A 231 -13.01 -7.35 10.15
CA GLU A 231 -13.00 -8.17 8.93
C GLU A 231 -11.62 -8.80 8.68
N TYR A 232 -10.55 -8.03 8.90
CA TYR A 232 -9.16 -8.46 8.77
C TYR A 232 -8.69 -9.33 9.96
N ASN A 233 -9.46 -9.38 11.05
CA ASN A 233 -9.11 -10.07 12.29
C ASN A 233 -7.78 -9.57 12.89
N GLY A 234 -7.59 -8.25 12.95
CA GLY A 234 -6.42 -7.61 13.56
C GLY A 234 -5.95 -6.36 12.82
N GLU A 235 -4.77 -5.87 13.21
CA GLU A 235 -4.10 -4.75 12.56
C GLU A 235 -3.43 -5.19 11.26
N GLY A 236 -3.33 -4.30 10.27
CA GLY A 236 -2.71 -4.67 9.00
C GLY A 236 -2.72 -3.55 7.98
N ILE A 237 -2.35 -3.92 6.75
CA ILE A 237 -2.33 -2.99 5.63
C ILE A 237 -3.72 -2.87 5.02
N GLN A 238 -4.32 -1.68 5.07
CA GLN A 238 -5.66 -1.44 4.52
C GLN A 238 -5.61 -1.15 3.02
N HIS A 239 -4.66 -0.33 2.57
CA HIS A 239 -4.56 -0.02 1.16
C HIS A 239 -3.13 0.14 0.68
N LEU A 240 -2.97 -0.04 -0.63
CA LEU A 240 -1.73 0.12 -1.35
C LEU A 240 -1.93 1.12 -2.50
N ALA A 241 -1.12 2.17 -2.53
CA ALA A 241 -1.19 3.21 -3.53
C ALA A 241 -0.16 3.02 -4.66
N LEU A 242 -0.62 3.10 -5.90
CA LEU A 242 0.18 2.96 -7.12
C LEU A 242 0.36 4.31 -7.79
N LEU A 243 1.61 4.75 -7.91
CA LEU A 243 1.96 6.00 -8.59
C LEU A 243 1.91 5.85 -10.11
N THR A 244 1.31 6.82 -10.79
CA THR A 244 1.35 6.99 -12.25
C THR A 244 1.64 8.45 -12.61
N GLU A 245 2.16 8.67 -13.83
CA GLU A 245 2.37 10.01 -14.40
C GLU A 245 1.14 10.54 -15.13
N ASP A 246 0.22 9.66 -15.56
CA ASP A 246 -1.04 10.03 -16.21
C ASP A 246 -2.16 9.11 -15.71
N LEU A 247 -2.84 9.57 -14.66
CA LEU A 247 -3.90 8.81 -14.01
C LEU A 247 -5.09 8.60 -14.93
N LEU A 248 -5.47 9.61 -15.72
CA LEU A 248 -6.65 9.50 -16.57
C LEU A 248 -6.42 8.54 -17.73
N ASP A 249 -5.23 8.52 -18.34
CA ASP A 249 -4.87 7.53 -19.35
C ASP A 249 -4.77 6.12 -18.74
N SER A 250 -4.23 6.00 -17.53
CA SER A 250 -4.21 4.72 -16.80
C SER A 250 -5.63 4.18 -16.59
N LEU A 251 -6.57 5.05 -16.21
CA LEU A 251 -7.99 4.71 -16.03
C LEU A 251 -8.70 4.38 -17.34
N ASP A 252 -8.43 5.12 -18.42
CA ASP A 252 -8.96 4.80 -19.76
C ASP A 252 -8.52 3.41 -20.21
N ARG A 253 -7.27 3.02 -19.93
CA ARG A 253 -6.77 1.67 -20.24
C ARG A 253 -7.39 0.59 -19.36
N MET A 254 -7.91 0.95 -18.18
CA MET A 254 -8.57 0.03 -17.25
C MET A 254 -10.09 -0.04 -17.46
N GLU A 255 -10.68 0.85 -18.27
CA GLU A 255 -12.11 0.93 -18.51
C GLU A 255 -12.69 -0.39 -19.05
N GLY A 256 -13.84 -0.79 -18.52
CA GLY A 256 -14.47 -2.09 -18.82
C GLY A 256 -13.82 -3.30 -18.13
N GLY A 257 -12.77 -3.09 -17.33
CA GLY A 257 -12.17 -4.12 -16.47
C GLY A 257 -13.00 -4.42 -15.21
N PRO A 258 -12.59 -5.44 -14.42
CA PRO A 258 -13.33 -5.90 -13.25
C PRO A 258 -13.12 -5.05 -11.98
N ILE A 259 -12.31 -3.98 -12.05
CA ILE A 259 -11.92 -3.19 -10.87
C ILE A 259 -12.94 -2.07 -10.69
N GLU A 260 -13.80 -2.22 -9.69
CA GLU A 260 -14.76 -1.20 -9.31
C GLU A 260 -14.11 -0.15 -8.40
N THR A 261 -14.51 1.11 -8.59
CA THR A 261 -14.07 2.25 -7.78
C THR A 261 -15.19 2.76 -6.87
N LEU A 262 -14.80 3.55 -5.87
CA LEU A 262 -15.75 4.22 -5.00
C LEU A 262 -16.54 5.31 -5.76
N ASP A 263 -17.80 5.48 -5.37
CA ASP A 263 -18.69 6.50 -5.95
C ASP A 263 -18.48 7.85 -5.26
N ILE A 264 -18.16 8.89 -6.03
CA ILE A 264 -18.02 10.25 -5.51
C ILE A 264 -19.31 11.04 -5.74
N ASP A 265 -19.64 11.92 -4.79
CA ASP A 265 -20.78 12.84 -4.91
C ASP A 265 -20.70 13.69 -6.18
N ALA A 266 -21.78 13.78 -6.95
CA ALA A 266 -21.77 14.58 -8.16
C ALA A 266 -21.50 16.08 -7.90
N GLY A 267 -21.92 16.59 -6.74
CA GLY A 267 -21.71 17.98 -6.31
C GLY A 267 -20.26 18.28 -5.94
N TYR A 268 -19.44 17.27 -5.64
CA TYR A 268 -18.00 17.45 -5.37
C TYR A 268 -17.30 18.17 -6.54
N TYR A 269 -17.62 17.78 -7.77
CA TYR A 269 -16.99 18.32 -8.98
C TYR A 269 -17.44 19.74 -9.31
N ASP A 270 -18.54 20.21 -8.72
CA ASP A 270 -19.06 21.55 -8.95
C ASP A 270 -18.23 22.61 -8.20
N GLU A 271 -17.50 22.21 -7.15
CA GLU A 271 -16.71 23.11 -6.31
C GLU A 271 -15.19 22.85 -6.39
N VAL A 272 -14.77 21.61 -6.67
CA VAL A 272 -13.35 21.22 -6.52
C VAL A 272 -12.40 21.97 -7.46
N PHE A 273 -12.84 22.28 -8.68
CA PHE A 273 -12.01 22.96 -9.67
C PHE A 273 -11.85 24.46 -9.38
N ASP A 274 -12.78 25.06 -8.64
CA ASP A 274 -12.60 26.42 -8.12
C ASP A 274 -11.63 26.44 -6.94
N ARG A 275 -11.62 25.37 -6.13
CA ARG A 275 -10.71 25.18 -5.00
C ARG A 275 -9.28 24.89 -5.43
N VAL A 276 -9.10 24.17 -6.54
CA VAL A 276 -7.78 23.77 -7.09
C VAL A 276 -7.72 24.16 -8.58
N PRO A 277 -7.62 25.45 -8.90
CA PRO A 277 -7.76 25.95 -10.27
C PRO A 277 -6.54 25.68 -11.18
N ASN A 278 -5.44 25.17 -10.62
CA ASN A 278 -4.20 24.82 -11.32
C ASN A 278 -4.19 23.39 -11.90
N VAL A 279 -5.28 22.62 -11.75
CA VAL A 279 -5.44 21.31 -12.42
C VAL A 279 -5.45 21.49 -13.93
N VAL A 280 -4.62 20.73 -14.64
CA VAL A 280 -4.50 20.84 -16.11
C VAL A 280 -5.19 19.72 -16.86
N GLU A 281 -5.53 18.63 -16.18
CA GLU A 281 -6.21 17.49 -16.75
C GLU A 281 -7.68 17.80 -17.10
N ASP A 282 -8.25 17.01 -18.00
CA ASP A 282 -9.63 17.21 -18.46
C ASP A 282 -10.64 16.98 -17.32
N HIS A 283 -11.31 18.05 -16.88
CA HIS A 283 -12.28 18.01 -15.78
C HIS A 283 -13.45 17.05 -16.04
N GLY A 284 -13.83 16.86 -17.32
CA GLY A 284 -14.87 15.92 -17.71
C GLY A 284 -14.44 14.47 -17.51
N ARG A 285 -13.20 14.13 -17.86
CA ARG A 285 -12.57 12.81 -17.61
C ARG A 285 -12.38 12.58 -16.11
N ILE A 286 -11.94 13.60 -15.35
CA ILE A 286 -11.86 13.53 -13.88
C ILE A 286 -13.22 13.14 -13.30
N ARG A 287 -14.28 13.87 -13.68
CA ARG A 287 -15.66 13.60 -13.23
C ARG A 287 -16.16 12.23 -13.65
N ARG A 288 -15.93 11.84 -14.91
CA ARG A 288 -16.36 10.53 -15.44
C ARG A 288 -15.74 9.37 -14.66
N HIS A 289 -14.47 9.51 -14.30
CA HIS A 289 -13.72 8.46 -13.63
C HIS A 289 -13.84 8.48 -12.11
N ASN A 290 -14.60 9.39 -11.53
CA ASN A 290 -14.68 9.56 -10.07
C ASN A 290 -13.32 9.92 -9.40
N VAL A 291 -12.47 10.70 -10.09
CA VAL A 291 -11.15 11.09 -9.57
C VAL A 291 -11.26 12.27 -8.61
N LEU A 292 -10.66 12.12 -7.43
CA LEU A 292 -10.53 13.16 -6.42
C LEU A 292 -9.31 14.06 -6.70
N VAL A 293 -9.47 15.35 -6.44
CA VAL A 293 -8.49 16.41 -6.64
C VAL A 293 -8.25 17.15 -5.32
N ASP A 294 -6.99 17.26 -4.93
CA ASP A 294 -6.56 18.15 -3.85
C ASP A 294 -5.22 18.79 -4.16
N GLY A 295 -4.95 19.94 -3.56
CA GLY A 295 -3.74 20.69 -3.84
C GLY A 295 -3.72 22.06 -3.21
N ASP A 296 -2.66 22.78 -3.54
CA ASP A 296 -2.40 24.16 -3.15
C ASP A 296 -1.82 24.93 -4.36
N GLU A 297 -1.28 26.12 -4.10
CA GLU A 297 -0.69 26.98 -5.12
C GLU A 297 0.56 26.37 -5.77
N ASP A 298 1.28 25.49 -5.06
CA ASP A 298 2.55 24.90 -5.51
C ASP A 298 2.34 23.62 -6.34
N GLY A 299 1.21 22.95 -6.17
CA GLY A 299 0.88 21.75 -6.93
C GLY A 299 -0.43 21.09 -6.50
N TYR A 300 -0.76 19.98 -7.13
CA TYR A 300 -1.95 19.20 -6.82
C TYR A 300 -1.70 17.70 -6.95
N LEU A 301 -2.65 16.90 -6.52
CA LEU A 301 -2.66 15.46 -6.69
C LEU A 301 -4.03 14.97 -7.15
N LEU A 302 -4.01 13.89 -7.91
CA LEU A 302 -5.19 13.17 -8.37
C LEU A 302 -5.20 11.80 -7.72
N GLN A 303 -6.33 11.39 -7.16
CA GLN A 303 -6.49 10.10 -6.48
C GLN A 303 -7.78 9.42 -6.88
N ILE A 304 -7.76 8.11 -6.93
CA ILE A 304 -8.95 7.28 -7.06
C ILE A 304 -8.75 5.99 -6.29
N PHE A 305 -9.84 5.50 -5.70
CA PHE A 305 -9.81 4.39 -4.78
C PHE A 305 -10.71 3.28 -5.30
N SER A 306 -10.20 2.05 -5.32
CA SER A 306 -11.02 0.88 -5.60
C SER A 306 -11.96 0.60 -4.43
N LYS A 307 -13.01 -0.16 -4.67
CA LYS A 307 -13.69 -0.87 -3.58
C LYS A 307 -12.75 -1.92 -2.96
N ASN A 308 -13.15 -2.47 -1.82
CA ASN A 308 -12.50 -3.63 -1.20
C ASN A 308 -12.41 -4.77 -2.23
N ILE A 309 -11.20 -5.30 -2.42
CA ILE A 309 -10.90 -6.26 -3.49
C ILE A 309 -10.05 -7.44 -3.03
N ILE A 310 -9.31 -7.34 -1.92
CA ILE A 310 -8.62 -8.48 -1.29
C ILE A 310 -9.04 -8.51 0.18
N GLY A 311 -10.13 -9.20 0.49
CA GLY A 311 -10.79 -9.04 1.80
C GLY A 311 -11.13 -7.55 2.02
N PRO A 312 -10.77 -6.94 3.16
CA PRO A 312 -11.00 -5.52 3.41
C PRO A 312 -9.93 -4.59 2.81
N ILE A 313 -9.02 -5.11 1.96
CA ILE A 313 -7.95 -4.34 1.33
C ILE A 313 -8.42 -3.78 -0.02
N PHE A 314 -8.09 -2.51 -0.28
CA PHE A 314 -8.32 -1.83 -1.55
C PHE A 314 -7.04 -1.21 -2.13
N PHE A 315 -7.10 -0.75 -3.38
CA PHE A 315 -6.02 -0.05 -4.05
C PHE A 315 -6.35 1.44 -4.20
N GLU A 316 -5.31 2.26 -4.11
CA GLU A 316 -5.34 3.64 -4.53
C GLU A 316 -4.50 3.79 -5.80
N LEU A 317 -4.99 4.57 -6.77
CA LEU A 317 -4.21 4.99 -7.92
C LEU A 317 -4.00 6.49 -7.82
N ILE A 318 -2.74 6.92 -7.85
CA ILE A 318 -2.36 8.30 -7.53
C ILE A 318 -1.44 8.90 -8.58
N GLN A 319 -1.67 10.16 -8.91
CA GLN A 319 -0.75 11.01 -9.66
C GLN A 319 -0.40 12.24 -8.81
N ARG A 320 0.88 12.57 -8.73
CA ARG A 320 1.39 13.73 -7.99
C ARG A 320 1.91 14.79 -8.96
N CYS A 321 1.27 15.94 -8.99
CA CYS A 321 1.66 17.10 -9.79
C CYS A 321 2.34 18.15 -8.90
N ASN A 322 3.63 17.96 -8.66
CA ASN A 322 4.44 18.80 -7.77
C ASN A 322 3.94 18.90 -6.31
N HIS A 323 3.14 17.92 -5.85
CA HIS A 323 2.58 17.92 -4.51
C HIS A 323 2.91 16.63 -3.74
N ARG A 324 3.64 16.78 -2.63
CA ARG A 324 4.16 15.66 -1.81
C ARG A 324 3.34 15.34 -0.56
N SER A 325 2.29 16.10 -0.30
CA SER A 325 1.36 15.84 0.81
C SER A 325 0.26 14.85 0.40
N PHE A 326 -0.57 14.41 1.36
CA PHE A 326 -1.62 13.38 1.16
C PHE A 326 -3.00 13.93 0.80
N GLY A 327 -3.17 15.26 0.77
CA GLY A 327 -4.44 15.91 0.44
C GLY A 327 -5.52 15.68 1.50
N GLU A 328 -5.66 16.61 2.45
CA GLU A 328 -6.67 16.55 3.52
C GLU A 328 -8.12 16.58 2.99
N GLY A 329 -8.36 17.34 1.91
CA GLY A 329 -9.64 17.41 1.24
C GLY A 329 -9.98 16.10 0.53
N ASN A 330 -9.01 15.46 -0.14
CA ASN A 330 -9.20 14.15 -0.75
C ASN A 330 -9.49 13.08 0.31
N PHE A 331 -8.78 13.12 1.44
CA PHE A 331 -9.01 12.20 2.54
C PHE A 331 -10.42 12.34 3.12
N THR A 332 -10.91 13.57 3.26
CA THR A 332 -12.28 13.83 3.74
C THR A 332 -13.32 13.33 2.73
N ALA A 333 -13.12 13.56 1.42
CA ALA A 333 -14.02 13.09 0.38
C ALA A 333 -14.06 11.55 0.29
N LEU A 334 -12.89 10.90 0.36
CA LEU A 334 -12.75 9.44 0.47
C LEU A 334 -13.52 8.93 1.69
N PHE A 335 -13.32 9.55 2.85
CA PHE A 335 -13.95 9.14 4.10
C PHE A 335 -15.48 9.14 3.99
N LYS A 336 -16.05 10.23 3.47
CA LYS A 336 -17.50 10.32 3.22
C LYS A 336 -17.98 9.30 2.20
N SER A 337 -17.18 8.99 1.18
CA SER A 337 -17.52 7.96 0.19
C SER A 337 -17.59 6.57 0.83
N ILE A 338 -16.66 6.24 1.73
CA ILE A 338 -16.65 4.96 2.45
C ILE A 338 -17.81 4.90 3.44
N GLU A 339 -18.09 5.97 4.20
CA GLU A 339 -19.27 6.01 5.10
C GLU A 339 -20.56 5.74 4.33
N ARG A 340 -20.75 6.35 3.15
CA ARG A 340 -21.92 6.10 2.29
C ARG A 340 -21.99 4.65 1.83
N ASP A 341 -20.87 4.02 1.52
CA ASP A 341 -20.83 2.60 1.18
C ASP A 341 -21.21 1.73 2.39
N GLN A 342 -20.71 2.03 3.59
CA GLN A 342 -21.11 1.35 4.83
C GLN A 342 -22.61 1.48 5.10
N GLU A 343 -23.20 2.65 4.85
CA GLU A 343 -24.65 2.88 4.96
C GLU A 343 -25.43 2.06 3.93
N ARG A 344 -24.98 2.05 2.67
CA ARG A 344 -25.60 1.23 1.60
C ARG A 344 -25.55 -0.26 1.94
N ARG A 345 -24.48 -0.73 2.58
CA ARG A 345 -24.32 -2.11 3.08
C ARG A 345 -25.05 -2.38 4.40
N GLY A 346 -25.61 -1.35 5.05
CA GLY A 346 -26.32 -1.45 6.33
C GLY A 346 -25.43 -1.66 7.55
N VAL A 347 -24.12 -1.42 7.43
CA VAL A 347 -23.13 -1.52 8.51
C VAL A 347 -23.11 -0.26 9.38
N LEU A 348 -23.39 0.89 8.76
CA LEU A 348 -23.55 2.18 9.43
C LEU A 348 -25.03 2.61 9.37
N GLY A 349 -25.60 2.97 10.53
CA GLY A 349 -27.03 3.30 10.71
C GLY A 349 -27.30 4.78 10.89
#